data_AF-A0A0X3X000-F1
#
_entry.id   AF-A0A0X3X000-F1
#
_cell.length_a   1.000
_cell.length_b   1.000
_cell.length_c   1.000
_cell.angle_alpha   90.00
_cell.angle_beta   90.00
_cell.angle_gamma   90.00
#
_symmetry.space_group_name_H-M   'P 1'
#
loop_
_entity.id
_entity.type
_entity.pdbx_description
1 polymer ?
#
loop_
_entity_poly.entity_id
_entity_poly.type
_entity_poly.pdbx_seq_one_letter_code
_entity_poly.pdbx_strand_id
1 'polypeptide(L)'
;MTSRKQILAAARVLIDEHGWEKLTIRRLAAEMGLGSTTLYTHVPGKEDLLFLLIHEYAEQIPHPELPSRPQDRIVAAAVAIHDGLAAWPWAAEVLTTDGFIARLGDSFLSLVETILAGVVDAGRTPDDSVRIFRSIWYYTVGEILVRTHTRHREMDERDPARLNAYFGNTDGGQARLPHLAAVADRWGALAGQDTFAQGLRAFVDGLLAHPPQPA
;
A
#
# COMPACT_ATOMS: atom_id res chain seq x y z
N MET A 1 -7.98 -32.38 -12.58
CA MET A 1 -6.87 -31.44 -12.83
C MET A 1 -7.10 -30.22 -11.99
N THR A 2 -6.24 -29.97 -11.01
CA THR A 2 -6.29 -28.72 -10.24
C THR A 2 -5.65 -27.62 -11.10
N SER A 3 -6.44 -26.64 -11.50
CA SER A 3 -5.91 -25.48 -12.23
C SER A 3 -5.29 -24.48 -11.26
N ARG A 4 -4.28 -23.72 -11.70
CA ARG A 4 -3.69 -22.60 -10.93
C ARG A 4 -4.77 -21.66 -10.39
N LYS A 5 -5.80 -21.39 -11.19
CA LYS A 5 -6.97 -20.57 -10.82
C LYS A 5 -7.72 -21.12 -9.60
N GLN A 6 -7.90 -22.44 -9.49
CA GLN A 6 -8.54 -23.05 -8.31
C GLN A 6 -7.67 -22.93 -7.05
N ILE A 7 -6.35 -23.03 -7.19
CA ILE A 7 -5.40 -22.85 -6.08
C ILE A 7 -5.48 -21.41 -5.55
N LEU A 8 -5.44 -20.42 -6.45
CA LEU A 8 -5.53 -19.00 -6.07
C LEU A 8 -6.88 -18.65 -5.45
N ALA A 9 -7.99 -19.17 -6.00
CA ALA A 9 -9.32 -18.97 -5.43
C ALA A 9 -9.44 -19.54 -3.99
N ALA A 10 -8.94 -20.76 -3.75
CA ALA A 10 -8.95 -21.35 -2.42
C ALA A 10 -8.02 -20.61 -1.43
N ALA A 11 -6.85 -20.17 -1.90
CA ALA A 11 -5.93 -19.38 -1.08
C ALA A 11 -6.56 -18.05 -0.63
N ARG A 12 -7.33 -17.42 -1.51
CA ARG A 12 -8.05 -16.18 -1.23
C ARG A 12 -9.09 -16.34 -0.14
N VAL A 13 -9.92 -17.38 -0.22
CA VAL A 13 -10.89 -17.70 0.85
C VAL A 13 -10.17 -17.86 2.20
N LEU A 14 -9.04 -18.57 2.23
CA LEU A 14 -8.27 -18.74 3.47
C LEU A 14 -7.67 -17.43 3.99
N ILE A 15 -7.25 -16.51 3.12
CA ILE A 15 -6.76 -15.19 3.52
C ILE A 15 -7.91 -14.36 4.11
N ASP A 16 -9.05 -14.33 3.43
CA ASP A 16 -10.22 -13.57 3.86
C ASP A 16 -10.74 -14.05 5.22
N GLU A 17 -10.70 -15.36 5.49
CA GLU A 17 -11.19 -15.93 6.75
C GLU A 17 -10.19 -15.88 7.91
N HIS A 18 -8.88 -15.91 7.62
CA HIS A 18 -7.87 -16.21 8.63
C HIS A 18 -6.66 -15.29 8.65
N GLY A 19 -6.53 -14.38 7.69
CA GLY A 19 -5.35 -13.57 7.47
C GLY A 19 -4.28 -14.33 6.69
N TRP A 20 -3.49 -13.58 5.91
CA TRP A 20 -2.44 -14.10 5.05
C TRP A 20 -1.28 -14.74 5.84
N GLU A 21 -1.09 -14.35 7.09
CA GLU A 21 -0.07 -14.86 8.01
C GLU A 21 -0.31 -16.35 8.29
N LYS A 22 -1.58 -16.75 8.43
CA LYS A 22 -1.99 -18.13 8.72
C LYS A 22 -2.07 -19.01 7.47
N LEU A 23 -1.86 -18.47 6.28
CA LEU A 23 -1.80 -19.23 5.05
C LEU A 23 -0.53 -20.10 5.01
N THR A 24 -0.68 -21.40 4.77
CA THR A 24 0.43 -22.34 4.54
C THR A 24 0.08 -23.27 3.38
N ILE A 25 1.09 -23.77 2.66
CA ILE A 25 0.89 -24.73 1.55
C ILE A 25 0.15 -25.99 2.05
N ARG A 26 0.48 -26.48 3.26
CA ARG A 26 -0.19 -27.64 3.85
C ARG A 26 -1.66 -27.37 4.14
N ARG A 27 -2.00 -26.20 4.69
CA ARG A 27 -3.39 -25.82 4.98
C ARG A 27 -4.20 -25.69 3.70
N LEU A 28 -3.64 -25.04 2.69
CA LEU A 28 -4.27 -24.91 1.38
C LEU A 28 -4.48 -26.28 0.72
N ALA A 29 -3.50 -27.19 0.81
CA ALA A 29 -3.63 -28.54 0.29
C ALA A 29 -4.76 -29.30 0.98
N ALA A 30 -4.86 -29.22 2.31
CA ALA A 30 -5.94 -29.83 3.08
C ALA A 30 -7.31 -29.27 2.70
N GLU A 31 -7.43 -27.95 2.57
CA GLU A 31 -8.67 -27.26 2.15
C GLU A 31 -9.13 -27.74 0.76
N MET A 32 -8.19 -27.95 -0.16
CA MET A 32 -8.47 -28.40 -1.51
C MET A 32 -8.64 -29.93 -1.64
N GLY A 33 -8.48 -30.69 -0.56
CA GLY A 33 -8.46 -32.16 -0.60
C GLY A 33 -7.28 -32.74 -1.39
N LEU A 34 -6.17 -32.01 -1.48
CA LEU A 34 -4.95 -32.38 -2.22
C LEU A 34 -3.82 -32.79 -1.27
N GLY A 35 -2.88 -33.58 -1.77
CA GLY A 35 -1.61 -33.80 -1.07
C GLY A 35 -0.68 -32.59 -1.20
N SER A 36 0.05 -32.25 -0.14
CA SER A 36 1.01 -31.12 -0.16
C SER A 36 2.02 -31.22 -1.30
N THR A 37 2.51 -32.42 -1.63
CA THR A 37 3.44 -32.67 -2.74
C THR A 37 2.87 -32.21 -4.09
N THR A 38 1.58 -32.46 -4.33
CA THR A 38 0.89 -31.99 -5.54
C THR A 38 0.87 -30.47 -5.57
N LEU A 39 0.60 -29.82 -4.44
CA LEU A 39 0.54 -28.37 -4.38
C LEU A 39 1.90 -27.70 -4.57
N TYR A 40 2.97 -28.30 -4.02
CA TYR A 40 4.35 -27.85 -4.25
C TYR A 40 4.79 -27.91 -5.71
N THR A 41 4.17 -28.78 -6.53
CA THR A 41 4.42 -28.82 -7.98
C THR A 41 3.85 -27.59 -8.69
N HIS A 42 2.80 -26.98 -8.14
CA HIS A 42 2.17 -25.78 -8.70
C HIS A 42 2.73 -24.49 -8.12
N VAL A 43 3.05 -24.48 -6.82
CA VAL A 43 3.50 -23.30 -6.08
C VAL A 43 4.60 -23.71 -5.08
N PRO A 44 5.86 -23.26 -5.28
CA PRO A 44 7.00 -23.75 -4.48
C PRO A 44 6.93 -23.38 -3.00
N GLY A 45 6.28 -22.26 -2.67
CA GLY A 45 6.20 -21.78 -1.29
C GLY A 45 5.06 -20.78 -1.04
N LYS A 46 4.89 -20.43 0.24
CA LYS A 46 3.91 -19.43 0.68
C LYS A 46 4.15 -18.09 0.01
N GLU A 47 5.41 -17.67 -0.08
CA GLU A 47 5.79 -16.40 -0.69
C GLU A 47 5.43 -16.37 -2.18
N ASP A 48 5.76 -17.42 -2.94
CA ASP A 48 5.36 -17.52 -4.36
C ASP A 48 3.84 -17.48 -4.53
N LEU A 49 3.10 -18.13 -3.62
CA LEU A 49 1.64 -18.09 -3.63
C LEU A 49 1.10 -16.68 -3.43
N LEU A 50 1.66 -15.94 -2.47
CA LEU A 50 1.26 -14.55 -2.19
C LEU A 50 1.58 -13.65 -3.39
N PHE A 51 2.76 -13.79 -4.01
CA PHE A 51 3.09 -13.02 -5.21
C PHE A 51 2.19 -13.36 -6.40
N LEU A 52 1.81 -14.62 -6.59
CA LEU A 52 0.86 -15.02 -7.64
C LEU A 52 -0.52 -14.38 -7.42
N LEU A 53 -0.98 -14.31 -6.16
CA LEU A 53 -2.22 -13.61 -5.83
C LEU A 53 -2.10 -12.11 -6.11
N ILE A 54 -1.02 -11.48 -5.65
CA ILE A 54 -0.74 -10.05 -5.90
C ILE A 54 -0.70 -9.76 -7.40
N HIS A 55 -0.11 -10.64 -8.21
CA HIS A 55 -0.09 -10.52 -9.67
C HIS A 55 -1.50 -10.54 -10.26
N GLU A 56 -2.32 -11.51 -9.87
CA GLU A 56 -3.72 -11.62 -10.33
C GLU A 56 -4.55 -10.38 -9.92
N TYR A 57 -4.20 -9.73 -8.82
CA TYR A 57 -4.81 -8.45 -8.43
C TYR A 57 -4.30 -7.26 -9.21
N ALA A 58 -2.98 -7.20 -9.44
CA ALA A 58 -2.37 -6.12 -10.21
C ALA A 58 -2.93 -6.06 -11.63
N GLU A 59 -3.27 -7.21 -12.22
CA GLU A 59 -3.95 -7.29 -13.53
C GLU A 59 -5.35 -6.65 -13.55
N GLN A 60 -5.99 -6.49 -12.39
CA GLN A 60 -7.30 -5.86 -12.26
C GLN A 60 -7.21 -4.35 -12.02
N ILE A 61 -6.02 -3.82 -11.77
CA ILE A 61 -5.82 -2.38 -11.56
C ILE A 61 -6.09 -1.69 -12.90
N PRO A 62 -7.07 -0.76 -12.95
CA PRO A 62 -7.32 0.00 -14.17
C PRO A 62 -6.07 0.80 -14.54
N HIS A 63 -5.68 0.71 -15.82
CA HIS A 63 -4.67 1.62 -16.36
C HIS A 63 -5.34 2.97 -16.62
N PRO A 64 -4.97 4.04 -15.88
CA PRO A 64 -5.59 5.34 -16.08
C PRO A 64 -5.20 5.92 -17.43
N GLU A 65 -6.09 6.72 -18.03
CA GLU A 65 -5.67 7.61 -19.11
C GLU A 65 -4.63 8.60 -18.56
N LEU A 66 -3.45 8.60 -19.17
CA LEU A 66 -2.32 9.36 -18.66
C LEU A 66 -2.39 10.81 -19.14
N PRO A 67 -2.39 11.80 -18.22
CA PRO A 67 -2.33 13.21 -18.58
C PRO A 67 -1.08 13.57 -19.39
N SER A 68 -1.05 14.71 -20.08
CA SER A 68 0.17 15.13 -20.81
C SER A 68 1.27 15.67 -19.90
N ARG A 69 0.89 16.30 -18.78
CA ARG A 69 1.85 16.90 -17.84
C ARG A 69 2.60 15.80 -17.08
N PRO A 70 3.95 15.81 -17.03
CA PRO A 70 4.72 14.76 -16.37
C PRO A 70 4.35 14.58 -14.89
N GLN A 71 4.12 15.67 -14.16
CA GLN A 71 3.71 15.64 -12.74
C GLN A 71 2.39 14.92 -12.55
N ASP A 72 1.39 15.24 -13.39
CA ASP A 72 0.06 14.64 -13.28
C ASP A 72 0.06 13.16 -13.69
N ARG A 73 0.95 12.73 -14.61
CA ARG A 73 1.16 11.31 -14.92
C ARG A 73 1.71 10.53 -13.73
N ILE A 74 2.71 11.07 -13.05
CA ILE A 74 3.29 10.45 -11.85
C ILE A 74 2.20 10.26 -10.80
N VAL A 75 1.42 11.31 -10.52
CA VAL A 75 0.33 11.27 -9.55
C VAL A 75 -0.73 10.25 -9.97
N ALA A 76 -1.18 10.26 -11.23
CA ALA A 76 -2.19 9.32 -11.71
C ALA A 76 -1.75 7.85 -11.59
N ALA A 77 -0.51 7.54 -11.97
CA ALA A 77 0.04 6.19 -11.86
C ALA A 77 0.19 5.74 -10.39
N ALA A 78 0.68 6.62 -9.52
CA ALA A 78 0.82 6.31 -8.09
C ALA A 78 -0.54 6.18 -7.37
N VAL A 79 -1.57 6.94 -7.79
CA VAL A 79 -2.96 6.75 -7.34
C VAL A 79 -3.51 5.40 -7.80
N ALA A 80 -3.28 4.98 -9.05
CA ALA A 80 -3.71 3.67 -9.51
C ALA A 80 -3.06 2.52 -8.71
N ILE A 81 -1.76 2.65 -8.39
CA ILE A 81 -1.06 1.72 -7.49
C ILE A 81 -1.70 1.72 -6.10
N HIS A 82 -1.95 2.90 -5.53
CA HIS A 82 -2.57 3.04 -4.22
C HIS A 82 -3.95 2.40 -4.17
N ASP A 83 -4.86 2.74 -5.08
CA ASP A 83 -6.24 2.26 -5.08
C ASP A 83 -6.30 0.75 -5.29
N GLY A 84 -5.41 0.24 -6.15
CA GLY A 84 -5.14 -1.19 -6.29
C GLY A 84 -4.80 -1.82 -4.95
N LEU A 85 -3.74 -1.37 -4.28
CA LEU A 85 -3.26 -1.96 -3.03
C LEU A 85 -4.20 -1.73 -1.83
N ALA A 86 -4.94 -0.61 -1.80
CA ALA A 86 -5.89 -0.30 -0.74
C ALA A 86 -7.10 -1.25 -0.73
N ALA A 87 -7.43 -1.85 -1.88
CA ALA A 87 -8.41 -2.93 -1.96
C ALA A 87 -7.89 -4.26 -1.38
N TRP A 88 -6.57 -4.41 -1.20
CA TRP A 88 -5.90 -5.61 -0.69
C TRP A 88 -4.85 -5.25 0.36
N PRO A 89 -5.23 -4.75 1.56
CA PRO A 89 -4.25 -4.20 2.49
C PRO A 89 -3.13 -5.16 2.91
N TRP A 90 -3.42 -6.46 2.99
CA TRP A 90 -2.41 -7.49 3.25
C TRP A 90 -1.31 -7.54 2.17
N ALA A 91 -1.62 -7.16 0.94
CA ALA A 91 -0.65 -7.09 -0.14
C ALA A 91 0.39 -5.99 0.16
N ALA A 92 -0.04 -4.86 0.73
CA ALA A 92 0.88 -3.80 1.14
C ALA A 92 1.86 -4.28 2.23
N GLU A 93 1.43 -5.14 3.15
CA GLU A 93 2.30 -5.76 4.17
C GLU A 93 3.30 -6.75 3.56
N VAL A 94 2.88 -7.53 2.56
CA VAL A 94 3.77 -8.48 1.86
C VAL A 94 4.82 -7.74 1.02
N LEU A 95 4.48 -6.57 0.46
CA LEU A 95 5.34 -5.80 -0.43
C LEU A 95 6.31 -4.84 0.29
N THR A 96 6.46 -4.94 1.62
CA THR A 96 7.43 -4.13 2.38
C THR A 96 8.87 -4.67 2.34
N THR A 97 9.17 -5.67 1.50
CA THR A 97 10.49 -6.29 1.38
C THR A 97 11.26 -5.78 0.17
N ASP A 98 12.59 -5.65 0.30
CA ASP A 98 13.43 -5.23 -0.82
C ASP A 98 13.37 -6.21 -2.00
N GLY A 99 13.37 -5.67 -3.22
CA GLY A 99 13.35 -6.47 -4.45
C GLY A 99 11.96 -6.94 -4.91
N PHE A 100 10.89 -6.56 -4.20
CA PHE A 100 9.51 -6.94 -4.56
C PHE A 100 9.14 -6.60 -6.01
N ILE A 101 9.65 -5.49 -6.55
CA ILE A 101 9.36 -5.01 -7.92
C ILE A 101 9.67 -6.08 -8.97
N ALA A 102 10.78 -6.82 -8.81
CA ALA A 102 11.19 -7.86 -9.74
C ALA A 102 10.25 -9.08 -9.74
N ARG A 103 9.35 -9.16 -8.75
CA ARG A 103 8.36 -10.23 -8.59
C ARG A 103 6.94 -9.79 -8.95
N LEU A 104 6.77 -8.52 -9.37
CA LEU A 104 5.49 -7.99 -9.81
C LEU A 104 5.30 -8.17 -11.31
N GLY A 105 4.03 -8.24 -11.73
CA GLY A 105 3.65 -8.43 -13.12
C GLY A 105 3.81 -7.18 -13.99
N ASP A 106 3.71 -7.39 -15.30
CA ASP A 106 3.86 -6.34 -16.33
C ASP A 106 2.94 -5.13 -16.10
N SER A 107 1.70 -5.34 -15.62
CA SER A 107 0.77 -4.27 -15.31
C SER A 107 1.31 -3.30 -14.27
N PHE A 108 1.91 -3.81 -13.19
CA PHE A 108 2.50 -2.97 -12.16
C PHE A 108 3.79 -2.32 -12.66
N LEU A 109 4.65 -3.07 -13.37
CA LEU A 109 5.88 -2.54 -13.94
C LEU A 109 5.59 -1.39 -14.93
N SER A 110 4.48 -1.46 -15.68
CA SER A 110 4.04 -0.38 -16.56
C SER A 110 3.68 0.91 -15.81
N LEU A 111 3.07 0.80 -14.63
CA LEU A 111 2.79 1.95 -13.76
C LEU A 111 4.07 2.53 -13.15
N VAL A 112 5.01 1.67 -12.75
CA VAL A 112 6.35 2.10 -12.29
C VAL A 112 7.09 2.83 -13.41
N GLU A 113 7.11 2.26 -14.62
CA GLU A 113 7.72 2.87 -15.79
C GLU A 113 7.10 4.23 -16.11
N THR A 114 5.77 4.35 -15.98
CA THR A 114 5.06 5.63 -16.15
C THR A 114 5.55 6.70 -15.15
N ILE A 115 5.78 6.32 -13.89
CA ILE A 115 6.33 7.22 -12.87
C ILE A 115 7.76 7.63 -13.24
N LEU A 116 8.62 6.67 -13.59
CA LEU A 116 10.02 6.91 -13.94
C LEU A 116 10.14 7.83 -15.17
N ALA A 117 9.40 7.53 -16.23
CA ALA A 117 9.32 8.35 -17.44
C ALA A 117 8.81 9.76 -17.13
N GLY A 118 7.77 9.89 -16.29
CA GLY A 118 7.27 11.19 -15.85
C GLY A 118 8.32 12.02 -15.10
N VAL A 119 9.17 11.39 -14.30
CA VAL A 119 10.27 12.09 -13.61
C VAL A 119 11.33 12.56 -14.60
N VAL A 120 11.71 11.72 -15.56
CA VAL A 120 12.70 12.07 -16.60
C VAL A 120 12.17 13.19 -17.50
N ASP A 121 10.91 13.10 -17.93
CA ASP A 121 10.24 14.13 -18.75
C ASP A 121 10.06 15.47 -18.00
N ALA A 122 10.10 15.45 -16.66
CA ALA A 122 10.16 16.65 -15.83
C ALA A 122 11.57 17.28 -15.74
N GLY A 123 12.55 16.75 -16.49
CA GLY A 123 13.93 17.25 -16.55
C GLY A 123 14.85 16.72 -15.44
N ARG A 124 14.49 15.59 -14.82
CA ARG A 124 15.31 14.93 -13.78
C ARG A 124 16.10 13.75 -14.34
N THR A 125 17.10 13.31 -13.59
CA THR A 125 17.96 12.20 -14.03
C THR A 125 17.27 10.84 -13.82
N PRO A 126 17.67 9.79 -14.56
CA PRO A 126 17.21 8.43 -14.28
C PRO A 126 17.49 8.00 -12.82
N ASP A 127 18.62 8.40 -12.26
CA ASP A 127 18.94 8.13 -10.85
C ASP A 127 17.97 8.81 -9.88
N ASP A 128 17.55 10.04 -10.18
CA ASP A 128 16.52 10.73 -9.41
C ASP A 128 15.17 10.02 -9.52
N SER A 129 14.83 9.47 -10.70
CA SER A 129 13.56 8.76 -10.89
C SER A 129 13.41 7.56 -9.97
N VAL A 130 14.48 6.79 -9.74
CA VAL A 130 14.46 5.67 -8.79
C VAL A 130 14.29 6.17 -7.35
N ARG A 131 14.99 7.24 -6.96
CA ARG A 131 14.89 7.83 -5.62
C ARG A 131 13.51 8.42 -5.33
N ILE A 132 12.94 9.12 -6.31
CA ILE A 132 11.61 9.72 -6.23
C ILE A 132 10.55 8.62 -6.19
N PHE A 133 10.63 7.62 -7.07
CA PHE A 133 9.73 6.48 -7.04
C PHE A 133 9.76 5.78 -5.68
N ARG A 134 10.95 5.51 -5.13
CA ARG A 134 11.08 4.87 -3.81
C ARG A 134 10.43 5.71 -2.70
N SER A 135 10.56 7.03 -2.77
CA SER A 135 9.93 7.94 -1.81
C SER A 135 8.40 7.90 -1.92
N ILE A 136 7.87 7.93 -3.15
CA ILE A 136 6.44 7.78 -3.45
C ILE A 136 5.93 6.43 -2.94
N TRP A 137 6.66 5.35 -3.19
CA TRP A 137 6.32 4.00 -2.74
C TRP A 137 6.20 3.94 -1.21
N TYR A 138 7.16 4.47 -0.47
CA TYR A 138 7.11 4.50 0.99
C TYR A 138 5.97 5.35 1.54
N TYR A 139 5.69 6.49 0.91
CA TYR A 139 4.52 7.29 1.23
C TYR A 139 3.23 6.50 1.03
N THR A 140 3.05 5.87 -0.14
CA THR A 140 1.86 5.08 -0.49
C THR A 140 1.64 3.90 0.44
N VAL A 141 2.66 3.05 0.63
CA VAL A 141 2.54 1.86 1.49
C VAL A 141 2.35 2.26 2.95
N GLY A 142 3.09 3.27 3.43
CA GLY A 142 2.93 3.76 4.80
C GLY A 142 1.52 4.26 5.08
N GLU A 143 0.93 4.98 4.13
CA GLU A 143 -0.44 5.48 4.22
C GLU A 143 -1.47 4.35 4.31
N ILE A 144 -1.39 3.37 3.38
CA ILE A 144 -2.28 2.20 3.35
C ILE A 144 -2.20 1.41 4.66
N LEU A 145 -0.98 1.15 5.14
CA LEU A 145 -0.76 0.41 6.37
C LEU A 145 -1.34 1.15 7.58
N VAL A 146 -1.10 2.45 7.71
CA VAL A 146 -1.64 3.26 8.81
C VAL A 146 -3.17 3.30 8.78
N ARG A 147 -3.79 3.51 7.61
CA ARG A 147 -5.25 3.52 7.47
C ARG A 147 -5.86 2.17 7.82
N THR A 148 -5.24 1.07 7.37
CA THR A 148 -5.72 -0.29 7.61
C THR A 148 -5.69 -0.61 9.10
N HIS A 149 -4.56 -0.34 9.77
CA HIS A 149 -4.45 -0.52 11.21
C HIS A 149 -5.43 0.36 11.98
N THR A 150 -5.67 1.59 11.52
CA THR A 150 -6.63 2.51 12.15
C THR A 150 -8.05 1.99 12.02
N ARG A 151 -8.47 1.51 10.83
CA ARG A 151 -9.79 0.88 10.64
C ARG A 151 -9.99 -0.36 11.50
N HIS A 152 -8.99 -1.22 11.61
CA HIS A 152 -9.04 -2.37 12.52
C HIS A 152 -9.15 -1.94 13.98
N ARG A 153 -8.41 -0.90 14.39
CA ARG A 153 -8.50 -0.35 15.75
C ARG A 153 -9.80 0.41 16.03
N GLU A 154 -10.43 1.05 15.06
CA GLU A 154 -11.74 1.71 15.21
C GLU A 154 -12.90 0.70 15.31
N MET A 155 -12.74 -0.49 14.72
CA MET A 155 -13.64 -1.63 14.95
C MET A 155 -13.50 -2.19 16.38
N ASP A 156 -12.30 -2.11 16.98
CA ASP A 156 -12.01 -2.59 18.35
C ASP A 156 -12.17 -1.52 19.45
N GLU A 157 -11.98 -0.23 19.15
CA GLU A 157 -11.93 0.86 20.13
C GLU A 157 -12.62 2.13 19.59
N ARG A 158 -13.94 2.21 19.74
CA ARG A 158 -14.65 3.51 19.62
C ARG A 158 -14.51 4.30 20.92
N ASP A 159 -13.46 5.11 21.06
CA ASP A 159 -13.54 6.22 22.02
C ASP A 159 -12.78 7.49 21.61
N PRO A 160 -13.44 8.42 20.89
CA PRO A 160 -12.95 9.79 20.68
C PRO A 160 -12.62 10.54 21.99
N ALA A 161 -13.20 10.14 23.13
CA ALA A 161 -12.93 10.76 24.42
C ALA A 161 -11.51 10.47 24.94
N ARG A 162 -10.84 9.39 24.49
CA ARG A 162 -9.45 9.11 24.89
C ARG A 162 -8.44 10.10 24.33
N LEU A 163 -8.56 10.49 23.05
CA LEU A 163 -7.66 11.48 22.44
C LEU A 163 -7.89 12.88 23.05
N ASN A 164 -9.14 13.24 23.28
CA ASN A 164 -9.49 14.47 23.98
C ASN A 164 -9.03 14.45 25.45
N ALA A 165 -9.10 13.31 26.13
CA ALA A 165 -8.51 13.15 27.47
C ALA A 165 -6.98 13.23 27.46
N TYR A 166 -6.32 12.75 26.40
CA TYR A 166 -4.87 12.76 26.27
C TYR A 166 -4.30 14.16 25.98
N PHE A 167 -5.00 14.97 25.18
CA PHE A 167 -4.53 16.30 24.75
C PHE A 167 -5.26 17.48 25.40
N GLY A 168 -6.50 17.31 25.86
CA GLY A 168 -7.43 18.40 26.15
C GLY A 168 -7.77 18.67 27.63
N ASN A 169 -7.58 17.71 28.55
CA ASN A 169 -8.15 17.82 29.91
C ASN A 169 -7.16 17.64 31.08
N THR A 170 -5.85 17.79 30.87
CA THR A 170 -4.92 17.93 32.01
C THR A 170 -4.69 19.40 32.32
N ASP A 171 -4.95 19.80 33.57
CA ASP A 171 -4.53 21.11 34.07
C ASP A 171 -3.01 21.26 33.84
N GLY A 172 -2.62 22.18 32.94
CA GLY A 172 -1.25 22.39 32.49
C GLY A 172 -0.91 21.88 31.07
N GLY A 173 -1.78 21.08 30.44
CA GLY A 173 -1.60 20.56 29.08
C GLY A 173 -1.61 21.65 28.01
N GLN A 174 -2.50 22.65 28.14
CA GLN A 174 -2.56 23.79 27.21
C GLN A 174 -1.29 24.65 27.20
N ALA A 175 -0.64 24.81 28.35
CA ALA A 175 0.61 25.58 28.44
C ALA A 175 1.81 24.80 27.86
N ARG A 176 1.79 23.46 27.98
CA ARG A 176 2.87 22.59 27.51
C ARG A 176 2.74 22.21 26.03
N LEU A 177 1.51 22.04 25.53
CA LEU A 177 1.20 21.53 24.20
C LEU A 177 0.20 22.44 23.46
N PRO A 178 0.50 23.74 23.29
CA PRO A 178 -0.46 24.72 22.79
C PRO A 178 -1.01 24.39 21.41
N HIS A 179 -0.19 23.85 20.50
CA HIS A 179 -0.63 23.49 19.15
C HIS A 179 -1.53 22.26 19.11
N LEU A 180 -1.24 21.24 19.93
CA LEU A 180 -2.08 20.04 20.01
C LEU A 180 -3.41 20.38 20.68
N ALA A 181 -3.38 21.17 21.75
CA ALA A 181 -4.59 21.62 22.41
C ALA A 181 -5.51 22.43 21.46
N ALA A 182 -4.94 23.26 20.57
CA ALA A 182 -5.70 24.06 19.60
C ALA A 182 -6.47 23.24 18.55
N VAL A 183 -6.16 21.95 18.39
CA VAL A 183 -6.80 21.05 17.41
C VAL A 183 -7.36 19.77 18.04
N ALA A 184 -7.25 19.59 19.36
CA ALA A 184 -7.58 18.33 20.04
C ALA A 184 -9.04 17.89 19.80
N ASP A 185 -9.97 18.84 19.79
CA ASP A 185 -11.40 18.64 19.55
C ASP A 185 -11.72 18.20 18.11
N ARG A 186 -10.87 18.58 17.14
CA ARG A 186 -11.02 18.30 15.71
C ARG A 186 -10.04 17.25 15.20
N TRP A 187 -9.07 16.81 16.00
CA TRP A 187 -7.96 15.95 15.58
C TRP A 187 -8.46 14.67 14.90
N GLY A 188 -9.39 13.94 15.54
CA GLY A 188 -9.94 12.71 14.96
C GLY A 188 -10.64 12.96 13.62
N ALA A 189 -11.42 14.04 13.52
CA ALA A 189 -12.10 14.41 12.29
C ALA A 189 -11.13 14.81 11.16
N LEU A 190 -10.02 15.47 11.49
CA LEU A 190 -8.97 15.86 10.54
C LEU A 190 -8.11 14.66 10.13
N ALA A 191 -7.70 13.83 11.08
CA ALA A 191 -6.87 12.64 10.84
C ALA A 191 -7.62 11.55 10.05
N GLY A 192 -8.95 11.49 10.16
CA GLY A 192 -9.79 10.56 9.41
C GLY A 192 -10.04 10.97 7.95
N GLN A 193 -9.62 12.16 7.52
CA GLN A 193 -9.85 12.61 6.14
C GLN A 193 -9.05 11.78 5.14
N ASP A 194 -9.66 11.50 3.99
CA ASP A 194 -8.94 10.96 2.85
C ASP A 194 -8.29 12.10 2.06
N THR A 195 -6.99 12.27 2.25
CA THR A 195 -6.19 13.31 1.61
C THR A 195 -5.06 12.72 0.77
N PHE A 196 -5.09 11.42 0.46
CA PHE A 196 -3.96 10.74 -0.18
C PHE A 196 -3.56 11.41 -1.50
N ALA A 197 -4.50 11.56 -2.44
CA ALA A 197 -4.19 12.12 -3.76
C ALA A 197 -3.69 13.58 -3.69
N GLN A 198 -4.22 14.37 -2.75
CA GLN A 198 -3.78 15.76 -2.56
C GLN A 198 -2.39 15.83 -1.94
N GLY A 199 -2.13 15.01 -0.90
CA GLY A 199 -0.83 14.90 -0.26
C GLY A 199 0.24 14.37 -1.21
N LEU A 200 -0.09 13.35 -1.99
CA LEU A 200 0.77 12.79 -3.03
C LEU A 200 1.16 13.83 -4.07
N ARG A 201 0.23 14.66 -4.55
CA ARG A 201 0.56 15.74 -5.50
C ARG A 201 1.56 16.71 -4.90
N ALA A 202 1.30 17.21 -3.68
CA ALA A 202 2.22 18.12 -3.01
C ALA A 202 3.60 17.48 -2.77
N PHE A 203 3.62 16.18 -2.45
CA PHE A 203 4.84 15.40 -2.26
C PHE A 203 5.63 15.22 -3.55
N VAL A 204 4.96 14.87 -4.66
CA VAL A 204 5.56 14.77 -5.99
C VAL A 204 6.13 16.12 -6.44
N ASP A 205 5.39 17.21 -6.25
CA ASP A 205 5.86 18.56 -6.57
C ASP A 205 7.13 18.91 -5.77
N GLY A 206 7.16 18.60 -4.46
CA GLY A 206 8.31 18.80 -3.60
C GLY A 206 9.53 17.95 -4.00
N LEU A 207 9.33 16.66 -4.27
CA LEU A 207 10.37 15.73 -4.73
C LEU A 207 10.93 16.14 -6.09
N LEU A 208 10.06 16.58 -7.00
CA LEU A 208 10.48 17.08 -8.30
C LEU A 208 11.21 18.41 -8.17
N ALA A 209 10.88 19.29 -7.21
CA ALA A 209 11.64 20.52 -6.99
C ALA A 209 13.01 20.24 -6.34
N HIS A 210 13.06 19.29 -5.42
CA HIS A 210 14.20 18.97 -4.57
C HIS A 210 14.40 17.44 -4.49
N PRO A 211 15.04 16.81 -5.50
CA PRO A 211 15.22 15.38 -5.51
C PRO A 211 16.08 14.92 -4.32
N PRO A 212 15.81 13.74 -3.74
CA PRO A 212 16.60 13.21 -2.64
C PRO A 212 18.06 13.05 -3.07
N GLN A 213 19.00 13.57 -2.27
CA GLN A 213 20.43 13.37 -2.50
C GLN A 213 20.92 12.17 -1.69
N PRO A 214 21.84 11.35 -2.24
CA PRO A 214 22.54 10.36 -1.45
C PRO A 214 23.33 11.08 -0.34
N ALA A 215 23.31 10.49 0.87
CA ALA A 215 24.09 10.96 2.00
C ALA A 215 25.59 10.72 1.79
#